data_AF-A0A7C5KZ83-F1
#
_entry.id   AF-A0A7C5KZ83-F1
#
_cell.length_a   1.000
_cell.length_b   1.000
_cell.length_c   1.000
_cell.angle_alpha   90.00
_cell.angle_beta   90.00
_cell.angle_gamma   90.00
#
_symmetry.space_group_name_H-M   'P 1'
#
loop_
_entity.id
_entity.type
_entity.pdbx_description
1 polymer ?
#
loop_
_entity_poly.entity_id
_entity_poly.type
_entity_poly.pdbx_seq_one_letter_code
_entity_poly.pdbx_strand_id
1 'polypeptide(L)'
;MSTNKQLLVINEHRLLGLMLFSLLAATHLSDSNTIAQSFLIAHFGFFLLWQPVVKKESSFNAKQLAILSVLIFTFIYWFNPWLNVFWSLLLLTLLTGRIFARGLARAAYGFAVIILFLELILNTTPQLFHLAALSSSIQSTFSTALLLLPLTLLFIPVTDDTTKQVDFIRGFLVVLLVIFLSMSSVLISLTTQQVYLESLATSVFILSLFLLVTAFLWAPRAGFSGLAQLWEKYILDIGGPFEQWITHVATLEKNTSLRSENFLSASLRYLMQQHWVCGITWKTLSDAGTEGEISSYQVKINDEELQLTLYAYTPVGPSLMLHAKLLLSVLTFYYRAKLQEQQLIKQAHMQAIYETGSKLTHDMKNILQSTQTMTQIINDNDSEMQEIIDVLKKQMPLLTERLNLTLEKLRAPHNTDLVTKSLTGSLLQWWNQLQSRYTGRHIEFTSQTIHDTEIPIDIFTTV
;
A
#
# COMPACT_ATOMS: atom_id res chain seq x y z
N MET A 1 -4.81 -29.90 -29.02
CA MET A 1 -5.34 -28.54 -28.78
C MET A 1 -4.25 -27.51 -28.47
N SER A 2 -3.05 -27.92 -28.00
CA SER A 2 -1.87 -27.05 -27.81
C SER A 2 -1.19 -26.62 -29.11
N THR A 3 -1.12 -27.52 -30.10
CA THR A 3 -0.47 -27.28 -31.41
C THR A 3 -1.14 -26.15 -32.20
N ASN A 4 -2.48 -26.08 -32.22
CA ASN A 4 -3.21 -24.99 -32.87
C ASN A 4 -3.01 -23.64 -32.17
N LYS A 5 -2.83 -23.64 -30.84
CA LYS A 5 -2.58 -22.40 -30.08
C LYS A 5 -1.19 -21.83 -30.38
N GLN A 6 -0.17 -22.68 -30.52
CA GLN A 6 1.17 -22.26 -30.97
C GLN A 6 1.16 -21.70 -32.39
N LEU A 7 0.43 -22.34 -33.31
CA LEU A 7 0.33 -21.90 -34.71
C LEU A 7 -0.29 -20.50 -34.83
N LEU A 8 -1.28 -20.17 -33.99
CA LEU A 8 -1.89 -18.83 -33.93
C LEU A 8 -0.96 -17.78 -33.33
N VAL A 9 -0.17 -18.12 -32.32
CA VAL A 9 0.81 -17.21 -31.70
C VAL A 9 1.93 -16.88 -32.68
N ILE A 10 2.44 -17.88 -33.41
CA ILE A 10 3.51 -17.71 -34.41
C ILE A 10 3.05 -16.81 -35.58
N ASN A 11 1.77 -16.84 -35.93
CA ASN A 11 1.22 -16.05 -37.03
C ASN A 11 0.46 -14.79 -36.59
N GLU A 12 0.68 -14.30 -35.36
CA GLU A 12 -0.05 -13.15 -34.81
C GLU A 12 0.05 -11.91 -35.72
N HIS A 13 1.25 -11.56 -36.20
CA HIS A 13 1.46 -10.42 -37.11
C HIS A 13 0.80 -10.63 -38.48
N ARG A 14 0.72 -11.88 -38.95
CA ARG A 14 0.08 -12.21 -40.22
C ARG A 14 -1.43 -12.06 -40.15
N LEU A 15 -2.02 -12.55 -39.06
CA LEU A 15 -3.45 -12.40 -38.78
C LEU A 15 -3.82 -10.91 -38.65
N LEU A 16 -2.99 -10.12 -37.98
CA LEU A 16 -3.16 -8.67 -37.89
C LEU A 16 -3.17 -8.00 -39.27
N GLY A 17 -2.19 -8.33 -40.12
CA GLY A 17 -2.10 -7.80 -41.49
C GLY A 17 -3.33 -8.14 -42.33
N LEU A 18 -3.79 -9.40 -42.30
CA LEU A 18 -4.98 -9.85 -43.02
C LEU A 18 -6.28 -9.22 -42.49
N MET A 19 -6.37 -9.04 -41.17
CA MET A 19 -7.48 -8.35 -40.52
C MET A 19 -7.56 -6.89 -40.99
N LEU A 20 -6.45 -6.16 -40.99
CA LEU A 20 -6.45 -4.77 -41.47
C LEU A 20 -6.71 -4.68 -42.98
N PHE A 21 -6.06 -5.53 -43.77
CA PHE A 21 -6.28 -5.60 -45.22
C PHE A 21 -7.76 -5.80 -45.57
N SER A 22 -8.43 -6.75 -44.92
CA SER A 22 -9.85 -7.04 -45.17
C SER A 22 -10.77 -5.87 -44.76
N LEU A 23 -10.45 -5.13 -43.70
CA LEU A 23 -11.20 -3.92 -43.34
C LEU A 23 -11.03 -2.84 -44.42
N LEU A 24 -9.79 -2.54 -44.81
CA LEU A 24 -9.50 -1.54 -45.84
C LEU A 24 -10.06 -1.96 -47.21
N ALA A 25 -10.05 -3.24 -47.54
CA ALA A 25 -10.66 -3.74 -48.76
C ALA A 25 -12.18 -3.55 -48.75
N ALA A 26 -12.83 -3.78 -47.60
CA ALA A 26 -14.27 -3.55 -47.46
C ALA A 26 -14.66 -2.07 -47.62
N THR A 27 -13.77 -1.14 -47.26
CA THR A 27 -14.04 0.31 -47.36
C THR A 27 -13.69 0.88 -48.73
N HIS A 28 -12.58 0.43 -49.36
CA HIS A 28 -12.05 1.01 -50.59
C HIS A 28 -12.49 0.32 -51.88
N LEU A 29 -12.68 -1.01 -51.88
CA LEU A 29 -13.00 -1.77 -53.11
C LEU A 29 -14.51 -1.97 -53.33
N SER A 30 -15.33 -1.50 -52.39
CA SER A 30 -16.75 -1.81 -52.31
C SER A 30 -17.61 -0.82 -53.11
N ASP A 31 -17.72 -1.04 -54.42
CA ASP A 31 -18.82 -0.46 -55.20
C ASP A 31 -20.11 -1.30 -55.07
N SER A 32 -20.00 -2.55 -54.58
CA SER A 32 -21.14 -3.45 -54.36
C SER A 32 -21.21 -3.95 -52.91
N ASN A 33 -22.42 -3.91 -52.34
CA ASN A 33 -22.68 -4.32 -50.96
C ASN A 33 -22.24 -5.77 -50.66
N THR A 34 -22.31 -6.68 -51.65
CA THR A 34 -21.95 -8.09 -51.48
C THR A 34 -20.45 -8.31 -51.32
N ILE A 35 -19.63 -7.55 -52.05
CA ILE A 35 -18.16 -7.64 -51.95
C ILE A 35 -17.70 -7.07 -50.60
N ALA A 36 -18.26 -5.93 -50.18
CA ALA A 36 -18.02 -5.35 -48.85
C ALA A 36 -18.32 -6.35 -47.73
N GLN A 37 -19.49 -6.98 -47.77
CA GLN A 37 -19.91 -7.97 -46.77
C GLN A 37 -18.96 -9.18 -46.73
N SER A 38 -18.50 -9.64 -47.90
CA SER A 38 -17.55 -10.77 -47.97
C SER A 38 -16.22 -10.43 -47.29
N PHE A 39 -15.69 -9.22 -47.52
CA PHE A 39 -14.48 -8.75 -46.84
C PHE A 39 -14.70 -8.51 -45.34
N LEU A 40 -15.86 -8.01 -44.91
CA LEU A 40 -16.18 -7.86 -43.49
C LEU A 40 -16.29 -9.21 -42.77
N ILE A 41 -16.86 -10.23 -43.41
CA ILE A 41 -16.87 -11.60 -42.86
C ILE A 41 -15.44 -12.09 -42.65
N ALA A 42 -14.57 -11.91 -43.64
CA ALA A 42 -13.15 -12.25 -43.52
C ALA A 42 -12.46 -11.46 -42.39
N HIS A 43 -12.75 -10.16 -42.27
CA HIS A 43 -12.23 -9.29 -41.22
C HIS A 43 -12.59 -9.80 -39.82
N PHE A 44 -13.88 -10.06 -39.56
CA PHE A 44 -14.31 -10.59 -38.27
C PHE A 44 -13.75 -11.99 -38.01
N GLY A 45 -13.61 -12.82 -39.06
CA GLY A 45 -12.93 -14.12 -38.96
C GLY A 45 -11.48 -13.97 -38.47
N PHE A 46 -10.69 -13.10 -39.10
CA PHE A 46 -9.31 -12.84 -38.69
C PHE A 46 -9.22 -12.16 -37.32
N PHE A 47 -10.15 -11.25 -36.99
CA PHE A 47 -10.24 -10.61 -35.68
C PHE A 47 -10.47 -11.63 -34.56
N LEU A 48 -11.37 -12.60 -34.77
CA LEU A 48 -11.62 -13.67 -33.80
C LEU A 48 -10.42 -14.61 -33.62
N LEU A 49 -9.65 -14.85 -34.69
CA LEU A 49 -8.42 -15.64 -34.62
C LEU A 49 -7.26 -14.89 -33.94
N TRP A 50 -7.19 -13.56 -34.11
CA TRP A 50 -6.16 -12.70 -33.53
C TRP A 50 -6.41 -12.39 -32.03
N GLN A 51 -7.67 -12.36 -31.59
CA GLN A 51 -8.20 -12.09 -30.24
C GLN A 51 -7.18 -11.58 -29.17
N PRO A 52 -7.14 -10.26 -28.92
CA PRO A 52 -6.20 -9.65 -27.99
C PRO A 52 -6.68 -9.56 -26.53
N VAL A 53 -7.99 -9.65 -26.28
CA VAL A 53 -8.64 -9.28 -24.99
C VAL A 53 -9.16 -10.49 -24.20
N VAL A 54 -9.44 -11.63 -24.82
CA VAL A 54 -10.04 -12.76 -24.12
C VAL A 54 -8.94 -13.59 -23.46
N LYS A 55 -8.99 -13.75 -22.13
CA LYS A 55 -8.18 -14.74 -21.42
C LYS A 55 -8.36 -16.07 -22.15
N LYS A 56 -7.30 -16.62 -22.75
CA LYS A 56 -7.27 -17.85 -23.58
C LYS A 56 -7.76 -19.14 -22.87
N GLU A 57 -8.36 -18.98 -21.68
CA GLU A 57 -8.75 -20.00 -20.72
C GLU A 57 -10.27 -20.06 -20.47
N SER A 58 -11.07 -19.06 -20.87
CA SER A 58 -12.54 -19.19 -20.77
C SER A 58 -13.10 -19.92 -21.99
N SER A 59 -13.63 -21.12 -21.80
CA SER A 59 -14.42 -21.80 -22.82
C SER A 59 -15.69 -20.99 -23.10
N PHE A 60 -15.90 -20.62 -24.35
CA PHE A 60 -17.15 -19.97 -24.76
C PHE A 60 -18.32 -20.93 -24.60
N ASN A 61 -19.37 -20.49 -23.93
CA ASN A 61 -20.64 -21.22 -23.90
C ASN A 61 -21.32 -21.08 -25.28
N ALA A 62 -22.03 -22.12 -25.75
CA ALA A 62 -22.78 -22.09 -27.02
C ALA A 62 -23.73 -20.87 -27.11
N LYS A 63 -24.32 -20.47 -25.98
CA LYS A 63 -25.15 -19.24 -25.89
C LYS A 63 -24.34 -17.97 -26.20
N GLN A 64 -23.12 -17.84 -25.67
CA GLN A 64 -22.25 -16.68 -25.92
C GLN A 64 -21.80 -16.63 -27.39
N LEU A 65 -21.54 -17.79 -27.99
CA LEU A 65 -21.14 -17.88 -29.39
C LEU A 65 -22.31 -17.51 -30.33
N ALA A 66 -23.54 -17.94 -30.02
CA ALA A 66 -24.73 -17.53 -30.75
C ALA A 66 -24.97 -16.01 -30.66
N ILE A 67 -24.86 -15.43 -29.46
CA ILE A 67 -24.99 -13.96 -29.25
C ILE A 67 -23.93 -13.21 -30.06
N LEU A 68 -22.67 -13.68 -30.02
CA LEU A 68 -21.57 -13.07 -30.76
C LEU A 68 -21.80 -13.12 -32.28
N SER A 69 -22.24 -14.27 -32.82
CA SER A 69 -22.58 -14.41 -34.24
C SER A 69 -23.70 -13.46 -34.65
N VAL A 70 -24.78 -13.36 -33.88
CA VAL A 70 -25.88 -12.43 -34.16
C VAL A 70 -25.38 -10.99 -34.19
N LEU A 71 -24.53 -10.60 -33.23
CA LEU A 71 -23.95 -9.26 -33.18
C LEU A 71 -23.07 -8.95 -34.40
N ILE A 72 -22.22 -9.89 -34.80
CA ILE A 72 -21.38 -9.75 -36.02
C ILE A 72 -22.26 -9.64 -37.28
N PHE A 73 -23.28 -10.50 -37.44
CA PHE A 73 -24.19 -10.42 -38.58
C PHE A 73 -24.94 -9.09 -38.63
N THR A 74 -25.41 -8.61 -37.48
CA THR A 74 -26.08 -7.30 -37.38
C THR A 74 -25.14 -6.18 -37.80
N PHE A 75 -23.88 -6.21 -37.33
CA PHE A 75 -22.86 -5.23 -37.68
C PHE A 75 -22.58 -5.22 -39.19
N ILE A 76 -22.44 -6.40 -39.81
CA ILE A 76 -22.16 -6.53 -41.24
C ILE A 76 -23.35 -6.03 -42.08
N TYR A 77 -24.58 -6.33 -41.64
CA TYR A 77 -25.79 -5.91 -42.34
C TYR A 77 -26.02 -4.38 -42.27
N TRP A 78 -25.72 -3.75 -41.13
CA TRP A 78 -25.84 -2.30 -40.92
C TRP A 78 -24.55 -1.53 -41.11
N PHE A 79 -23.58 -2.11 -41.82
CA PHE A 79 -22.30 -1.46 -42.04
C PHE A 79 -22.49 -0.13 -42.78
N ASN A 80 -22.01 0.94 -42.15
CA ASN A 80 -22.07 2.30 -42.67
C ASN A 80 -20.78 3.07 -42.32
N PRO A 81 -20.53 4.24 -42.91
CA PRO A 81 -19.30 5.00 -42.66
C PRO A 81 -19.08 5.37 -41.18
N TRP A 82 -20.15 5.71 -40.43
CA TRP A 82 -20.08 6.01 -39.00
C TRP A 82 -19.64 4.80 -38.17
N LEU A 83 -20.18 3.62 -38.49
CA LEU A 83 -19.86 2.37 -37.84
C LEU A 83 -18.43 1.94 -38.15
N ASN A 84 -17.94 2.21 -39.37
CA ASN A 84 -16.55 2.02 -39.73
C ASN A 84 -15.60 2.91 -38.89
N VAL A 85 -15.93 4.19 -38.69
CA VAL A 85 -15.16 5.08 -37.80
C VAL A 85 -15.16 4.53 -36.37
N PHE A 86 -16.33 4.21 -35.83
CA PHE A 86 -16.45 3.65 -34.48
C PHE A 86 -15.59 2.38 -34.31
N TRP A 87 -15.69 1.45 -35.26
CA TRP A 87 -14.94 0.21 -35.24
C TRP A 87 -13.43 0.43 -35.40
N SER A 88 -13.02 1.35 -36.28
CA SER A 88 -11.62 1.70 -36.48
C SER A 88 -11.02 2.36 -35.23
N LEU A 89 -11.77 3.20 -34.51
CA LEU A 89 -11.35 3.76 -33.21
C LEU A 89 -11.25 2.68 -32.12
N LEU A 90 -12.16 1.70 -32.12
CA LEU A 90 -12.10 0.56 -31.22
C LEU A 90 -10.84 -0.28 -31.49
N LEU A 91 -10.56 -0.61 -32.76
CA LEU A 91 -9.35 -1.32 -33.15
C LEU A 91 -8.09 -0.52 -32.80
N LEU A 92 -8.09 0.78 -33.04
CA LEU A 92 -7.00 1.68 -32.68
C LEU A 92 -6.72 1.65 -31.17
N THR A 93 -7.75 1.62 -30.33
CA THR A 93 -7.60 1.47 -28.86
C THR A 93 -6.90 0.16 -28.51
N LEU A 94 -7.36 -0.95 -29.10
CA LEU A 94 -6.82 -2.30 -28.83
C LEU A 94 -5.36 -2.45 -29.29
N LEU A 95 -5.03 -1.91 -30.46
CA LEU A 95 -3.69 -2.00 -31.03
C LEU A 95 -2.72 -1.07 -30.29
N THR A 96 -3.17 0.13 -29.93
CA THR A 96 -2.33 1.10 -29.20
C THR A 96 -1.89 0.57 -27.84
N GLY A 97 -2.78 -0.12 -27.13
CA GLY A 97 -2.44 -0.76 -25.86
C GLY A 97 -1.32 -1.81 -25.95
N ARG A 98 -0.92 -2.24 -27.17
CA ARG A 98 0.17 -3.19 -27.42
C ARG A 98 1.43 -2.58 -28.05
N ILE A 99 1.44 -1.28 -28.37
CA ILE A 99 2.61 -0.59 -28.96
C ILE A 99 3.81 -0.58 -27.99
N PHE A 100 3.57 -0.70 -26.69
CA PHE A 100 4.64 -0.68 -25.67
C PHE A 100 5.29 -2.06 -25.45
N ALA A 101 5.03 -3.04 -26.31
CA ALA A 101 5.82 -4.27 -26.37
C ALA A 101 7.31 -3.96 -26.64
N ARG A 102 8.20 -4.92 -26.39
CA ARG A 102 9.62 -4.82 -26.77
C ARG A 102 9.86 -5.51 -28.11
N GLY A 103 10.96 -5.17 -28.78
CA GLY A 103 11.40 -5.84 -30.01
C GLY A 103 10.57 -5.58 -31.27
N LEU A 104 10.59 -6.53 -32.21
CA LEU A 104 9.93 -6.46 -33.52
C LEU A 104 8.39 -6.38 -33.41
N ALA A 105 7.82 -6.91 -32.33
CA ALA A 105 6.38 -6.83 -32.09
C ALA A 105 5.90 -5.39 -31.94
N ARG A 106 6.70 -4.50 -31.33
CA ARG A 106 6.39 -3.06 -31.24
C ARG A 106 6.34 -2.41 -32.61
N ALA A 107 7.28 -2.74 -33.49
CA ALA A 107 7.31 -2.20 -34.84
C ALA A 107 6.07 -2.64 -35.63
N ALA A 108 5.70 -3.93 -35.54
CA ALA A 108 4.50 -4.45 -36.20
C ALA A 108 3.20 -3.77 -35.71
N TYR A 109 3.01 -3.65 -34.39
CA TYR A 109 1.82 -2.99 -33.82
C TYR A 109 1.81 -1.48 -34.05
N GLY A 110 2.96 -0.82 -33.94
CA GLY A 110 3.09 0.60 -34.27
C GLY A 110 2.77 0.87 -35.74
N PHE A 111 3.23 0.00 -36.64
CA PHE A 111 2.93 0.11 -38.07
C PHE A 111 1.43 -0.08 -38.37
N ALA A 112 0.78 -1.08 -37.76
CA ALA A 112 -0.66 -1.26 -37.83
C ALA A 112 -1.46 -0.03 -37.35
N VAL A 113 -1.01 0.59 -36.24
CA VAL A 113 -1.60 1.82 -35.71
C VAL A 113 -1.42 3.00 -36.66
N ILE A 114 -0.24 3.15 -37.26
CA ILE A 114 0.02 4.17 -38.28
C ILE A 114 -0.93 4.00 -39.47
N ILE A 115 -1.09 2.77 -40.00
CA ILE A 115 -2.02 2.49 -41.11
C ILE A 115 -3.44 2.93 -40.76
N LEU A 116 -3.97 2.50 -39.62
CA LEU A 116 -5.33 2.87 -39.19
C LEU A 116 -5.47 4.37 -38.93
N PHE A 117 -4.45 5.01 -38.36
CA PHE A 117 -4.42 6.45 -38.11
C PHE A 117 -4.49 7.25 -39.43
N LEU A 118 -3.68 6.86 -40.43
CA LEU A 118 -3.72 7.49 -41.75
C LEU A 118 -5.07 7.27 -42.44
N GLU A 119 -5.63 6.06 -42.38
CA GLU A 119 -6.95 5.75 -42.94
C GLU A 119 -8.04 6.63 -42.30
N LEU A 120 -8.07 6.70 -40.97
CA LEU A 120 -9.03 7.51 -40.22
C LEU A 120 -8.96 8.99 -40.58
N ILE A 121 -7.75 9.56 -40.64
CA ILE A 121 -7.56 11.02 -40.79
C ILE A 121 -7.67 11.48 -42.23
N LEU A 122 -7.10 10.73 -43.18
CA LEU A 122 -6.99 11.18 -44.57
C LEU A 122 -8.09 10.64 -45.49
N ASN A 123 -8.77 9.56 -45.10
CA ASN A 123 -9.81 8.96 -45.93
C ASN A 123 -11.17 8.93 -45.22
N THR A 124 -11.28 8.23 -44.09
CA THR A 124 -12.59 7.99 -43.46
C THR A 124 -13.23 9.27 -42.91
N THR A 125 -12.49 10.11 -42.19
CA THR A 125 -13.01 11.37 -41.62
C THR A 125 -13.45 12.37 -42.70
N PRO A 126 -12.60 12.72 -43.70
CA PRO A 126 -13.00 13.64 -44.76
C PRO A 126 -14.21 13.15 -45.54
N GLN A 127 -14.25 11.85 -45.88
CA GLN A 127 -15.36 11.24 -46.60
C GLN A 127 -16.68 11.32 -45.82
N LEU A 128 -16.64 11.16 -44.49
CA LEU A 128 -17.82 11.25 -43.62
C LEU A 128 -18.48 12.64 -43.65
N PHE A 129 -17.68 13.69 -43.81
CA PHE A 129 -18.15 15.08 -43.84
C PHE A 129 -18.14 15.68 -45.26
N HIS A 130 -17.99 14.85 -46.30
CA HIS A 130 -17.95 15.27 -47.71
C HIS A 130 -16.85 16.30 -48.02
N LEU A 131 -15.71 16.21 -47.33
CA LEU A 131 -14.53 17.06 -47.52
C LEU A 131 -13.48 16.35 -48.39
N ALA A 132 -12.81 17.10 -49.26
CA ALA A 132 -11.68 16.60 -50.03
C ALA A 132 -10.36 16.84 -49.29
N ALA A 133 -9.74 15.77 -48.77
CA ALA A 133 -8.44 15.85 -48.12
C ALA A 133 -7.26 15.86 -49.11
N LEU A 134 -7.38 15.10 -50.18
CA LEU A 134 -6.35 14.91 -51.20
C LEU A 134 -6.95 15.23 -52.57
N SER A 135 -6.11 15.61 -53.53
CA SER A 135 -6.55 15.71 -54.94
C SER A 135 -6.92 14.33 -55.46
N SER A 136 -7.86 14.25 -56.41
CA SER A 136 -8.37 12.98 -56.95
C SER A 136 -7.27 12.04 -57.47
N SER A 137 -6.24 12.59 -58.12
CA SER A 137 -5.09 11.83 -58.62
C SER A 137 -4.23 11.22 -57.51
N ILE A 138 -4.04 11.93 -56.39
CA ILE A 138 -3.25 11.45 -55.25
C ILE A 138 -4.10 10.52 -54.38
N GLN A 139 -5.40 10.77 -54.27
CA GLN A 139 -6.29 9.95 -53.45
C GLN A 139 -6.34 8.49 -53.92
N SER A 140 -6.40 8.25 -55.23
CA SER A 140 -6.41 6.88 -55.79
C SER A 140 -5.10 6.12 -55.52
N THR A 141 -3.95 6.78 -55.72
CA THR A 141 -2.64 6.19 -55.46
C THR A 141 -2.41 5.97 -53.98
N PHE A 142 -2.78 6.93 -53.14
CA PHE A 142 -2.71 6.82 -51.69
C PHE A 142 -3.58 5.69 -51.14
N SER A 143 -4.84 5.58 -51.58
CA SER A 143 -5.76 4.53 -51.15
C SER A 143 -5.27 3.15 -51.52
N THR A 144 -4.73 2.99 -52.75
CA THR A 144 -4.13 1.73 -53.20
C THR A 144 -2.87 1.39 -52.39
N ALA A 145 -2.00 2.36 -52.14
CA ALA A 145 -0.81 2.16 -51.33
C ALA A 145 -1.17 1.77 -49.88
N LEU A 146 -2.14 2.46 -49.28
CA LEU A 146 -2.60 2.21 -47.92
C LEU A 146 -3.25 0.85 -47.77
N LEU A 147 -4.00 0.39 -48.78
CA LEU A 147 -4.55 -0.96 -48.85
C LEU A 147 -3.45 -2.04 -48.88
N LEU A 148 -2.33 -1.78 -49.55
CA LEU A 148 -1.24 -2.76 -49.67
C LEU A 148 -0.32 -2.80 -48.44
N LEU A 149 -0.21 -1.71 -47.67
CA LEU A 149 0.69 -1.63 -46.51
C LEU A 149 0.47 -2.76 -45.48
N PRO A 150 -0.76 -3.15 -45.08
CA PRO A 150 -1.00 -4.27 -44.18
C PRO A 150 -0.37 -5.60 -44.61
N LEU A 151 -0.19 -5.85 -45.92
CA LEU A 151 0.40 -7.08 -46.42
C LEU A 151 1.88 -7.21 -46.06
N THR A 152 2.57 -6.10 -45.81
CA THR A 152 3.98 -6.12 -45.37
C THR A 152 4.14 -6.77 -43.99
N LEU A 153 3.09 -6.74 -43.14
CA LEU A 153 3.07 -7.41 -41.84
C LEU A 153 3.16 -8.94 -41.96
N LEU A 154 2.85 -9.53 -43.13
CA LEU A 154 2.97 -10.96 -43.37
C LEU A 154 4.42 -11.46 -43.27
N PHE A 155 5.39 -10.58 -43.53
CA PHE A 155 6.82 -10.89 -43.56
C PHE A 155 7.51 -10.67 -42.22
N ILE A 156 6.83 -10.08 -41.22
CA ILE A 156 7.44 -9.81 -39.90
C ILE A 156 7.28 -11.04 -39.00
N PRO A 157 8.37 -11.68 -38.56
CA PRO A 157 8.30 -12.83 -37.66
C PRO A 157 7.93 -12.41 -36.23
N VAL A 158 7.17 -13.26 -35.54
CA VAL A 158 6.85 -13.09 -34.11
C VAL A 158 8.00 -13.68 -33.28
N THR A 159 8.72 -12.85 -32.52
CA THR A 159 9.88 -13.27 -31.72
C THR A 159 9.62 -13.37 -30.21
N ASP A 160 8.50 -12.83 -29.71
CA ASP A 160 8.23 -12.69 -28.26
C ASP A 160 6.94 -13.38 -27.80
N ASP A 161 7.08 -14.25 -26.79
CA ASP A 161 6.00 -15.03 -26.13
C ASP A 161 5.59 -14.43 -24.76
N THR A 162 6.06 -13.22 -24.43
CA THR A 162 5.75 -12.60 -23.13
C THR A 162 4.30 -12.13 -23.09
N THR A 163 3.60 -12.48 -22.00
CA THR A 163 2.21 -12.10 -21.73
C THR A 163 2.00 -10.60 -21.86
N LYS A 164 1.37 -10.21 -22.99
CA LYS A 164 1.17 -8.82 -23.40
C LYS A 164 -0.02 -8.23 -22.63
N GLN A 165 0.23 -7.57 -21.50
CA GLN A 165 -0.79 -6.72 -20.88
C GLN A 165 -1.09 -5.56 -21.83
N VAL A 166 -2.36 -5.45 -22.24
CA VAL A 166 -2.84 -4.33 -23.05
C VAL A 166 -3.02 -3.14 -22.12
N ASP A 167 -2.31 -2.05 -22.39
CA ASP A 167 -2.51 -0.80 -21.66
C ASP A 167 -3.72 -0.05 -22.22
N PHE A 168 -4.89 -0.35 -21.67
CA PHE A 168 -6.15 0.27 -22.08
C PHE A 168 -6.20 1.78 -21.82
N ILE A 169 -5.53 2.27 -20.76
CA ILE A 169 -5.57 3.70 -20.39
C ILE A 169 -4.83 4.51 -21.45
N ARG A 170 -3.62 4.09 -21.82
CA ARG A 170 -2.84 4.77 -22.87
C ARG A 170 -3.49 4.62 -24.24
N GLY A 171 -4.04 3.45 -24.56
CA GLY A 171 -4.79 3.24 -25.79
C GLY A 171 -6.00 4.18 -25.90
N PHE A 172 -6.76 4.33 -24.82
CA PHE A 172 -7.89 5.25 -24.75
C PHE A 172 -7.48 6.72 -24.92
N LEU A 173 -6.36 7.14 -24.31
CA LEU A 173 -5.82 8.50 -24.45
C LEU A 173 -5.47 8.81 -25.92
N VAL A 174 -4.79 7.89 -26.61
CA VAL A 174 -4.46 8.08 -28.03
C VAL A 174 -5.72 8.21 -28.88
N VAL A 175 -6.73 7.39 -28.62
CA VAL A 175 -8.01 7.49 -29.36
C VAL A 175 -8.71 8.80 -29.08
N LEU A 176 -8.70 9.29 -27.83
CA LEU A 176 -9.24 10.61 -27.50
C LEU A 176 -8.52 11.72 -28.28
N LEU A 177 -7.19 11.65 -28.40
CA LEU A 177 -6.41 12.59 -29.21
C LEU A 177 -6.76 12.52 -30.69
N VAL A 178 -6.96 11.32 -31.25
CA VAL A 178 -7.35 11.14 -32.65
C VAL A 178 -8.75 11.69 -32.91
N ILE A 179 -9.70 11.43 -32.00
CA ILE A 179 -11.05 12.00 -32.08
C ILE A 179 -10.96 13.53 -32.03
N PHE A 180 -10.23 14.10 -31.07
CA PHE A 180 -10.04 15.54 -30.95
C PHE A 180 -9.41 16.13 -32.22
N LEU A 181 -8.38 15.49 -32.76
CA LEU A 181 -7.71 15.91 -33.99
C LEU A 181 -8.65 15.87 -35.19
N SER A 182 -9.39 14.78 -35.38
CA SER A 182 -10.35 14.61 -36.48
C SER A 182 -11.47 15.64 -36.42
N MET A 183 -12.10 15.81 -35.25
CA MET A 183 -13.18 16.76 -35.05
C MET A 183 -12.71 18.21 -35.18
N SER A 184 -11.52 18.55 -34.67
CA SER A 184 -10.95 19.88 -34.83
C SER A 184 -10.65 20.19 -36.29
N SER A 185 -10.10 19.22 -37.04
CA SER A 185 -9.76 19.40 -38.46
C SER A 185 -11.01 19.64 -39.30
N VAL A 186 -12.07 18.87 -39.05
CA VAL A 186 -13.38 19.05 -39.69
C VAL A 186 -14.01 20.38 -39.31
N LEU A 187 -14.02 20.73 -38.02
CA LEU A 187 -14.62 21.96 -37.52
C LEU A 187 -13.96 23.19 -38.14
N ILE A 188 -12.63 23.21 -38.18
CA ILE A 188 -11.87 24.31 -38.80
C ILE A 188 -12.19 24.36 -40.29
N SER A 189 -12.12 23.24 -41.01
CA SER A 189 -12.38 23.21 -42.46
C SER A 189 -13.78 23.69 -42.82
N LEU A 190 -14.80 23.31 -42.05
CA LEU A 190 -16.19 23.76 -42.27
C LEU A 190 -16.40 25.23 -41.91
N THR A 191 -15.72 25.75 -40.89
CA THR A 191 -15.90 27.13 -40.41
C THR A 191 -15.12 28.13 -41.25
N THR A 192 -13.88 27.80 -41.64
CA THR A 192 -13.00 28.70 -42.41
C THR A 192 -13.08 28.49 -43.93
N GLN A 193 -13.84 27.47 -44.38
CA GLN A 193 -13.92 27.03 -45.78
C GLN A 193 -12.55 26.73 -46.42
N GLN A 194 -11.57 26.35 -45.61
CA GLN A 194 -10.25 25.97 -46.07
C GLN A 194 -10.18 24.48 -46.45
N VAL A 195 -9.17 24.15 -47.26
CA VAL A 195 -8.87 22.75 -47.63
C VAL A 195 -8.60 21.94 -46.37
N TYR A 196 -9.15 20.74 -46.29
CA TYR A 196 -9.06 19.88 -45.10
C TYR A 196 -7.61 19.65 -44.64
N LEU A 197 -6.67 19.51 -45.58
CA LEU A 197 -5.25 19.29 -45.26
C LEU A 197 -4.62 20.47 -44.49
N GLU A 198 -4.99 21.70 -44.84
CA GLU A 198 -4.53 22.91 -44.12
C GLU A 198 -5.14 22.94 -42.71
N SER A 199 -6.43 22.61 -42.60
CA SER A 199 -7.14 22.53 -41.33
C SER A 199 -6.59 21.44 -40.41
N LEU A 200 -6.16 20.32 -40.99
CA LEU A 200 -5.47 19.24 -40.29
C LEU A 200 -4.13 19.73 -39.74
N ALA A 201 -3.33 20.44 -40.55
CA ALA A 201 -2.06 21.01 -40.10
C ALA A 201 -2.27 21.99 -38.93
N THR A 202 -3.24 22.90 -39.05
CA THR A 202 -3.60 23.83 -37.97
C THR A 202 -4.06 23.09 -36.71
N SER A 203 -4.85 22.02 -36.84
CA SER A 203 -5.30 21.20 -35.71
C SER A 203 -4.14 20.49 -35.02
N VAL A 204 -3.15 19.98 -35.78
CA VAL A 204 -1.92 19.42 -35.22
C VAL A 204 -1.13 20.48 -34.45
N PHE A 205 -1.02 21.70 -34.97
CA PHE A 205 -0.35 22.80 -34.25
C PHE A 205 -1.07 23.17 -32.95
N ILE A 206 -2.40 23.29 -32.98
CA ILE A 206 -3.20 23.56 -31.78
C ILE A 206 -3.03 22.46 -30.74
N LEU A 207 -3.15 21.19 -31.17
CA LEU A 207 -3.01 20.05 -30.28
C LEU A 207 -1.58 19.94 -29.71
N SER A 208 -0.56 20.18 -30.53
CA SER A 208 0.84 20.21 -30.11
C SER A 208 1.10 21.31 -29.07
N LEU A 209 0.59 22.52 -29.31
CA LEU A 209 0.69 23.63 -28.37
C LEU A 209 -0.05 23.31 -27.06
N PHE A 210 -1.24 22.74 -27.13
CA PHE A 210 -2.01 22.31 -25.96
C PHE A 210 -1.25 21.27 -25.13
N LEU A 211 -0.68 20.25 -25.79
CA LEU A 211 0.13 19.23 -25.11
C LEU A 211 1.41 19.82 -24.51
N LEU A 212 2.06 20.76 -25.20
CA LEU A 212 3.26 21.44 -24.69
C LEU A 212 2.92 22.28 -23.46
N VAL A 213 1.87 23.09 -23.51
CA VAL A 213 1.41 23.90 -22.36
C VAL A 213 1.03 22.99 -21.19
N THR A 214 0.32 21.89 -21.45
CA THR A 214 -0.04 20.91 -20.42
C THR A 214 1.20 20.27 -19.81
N ALA A 215 2.16 19.83 -20.62
CA ALA A 215 3.43 19.27 -20.16
C ALA A 215 4.27 20.29 -19.37
N PHE A 216 4.26 21.56 -19.79
CA PHE A 216 4.93 22.66 -19.09
C PHE A 216 4.28 22.93 -17.73
N LEU A 217 2.95 22.97 -17.65
CA LEU A 217 2.18 23.16 -16.40
C LEU A 217 2.25 21.95 -15.46
N TRP A 218 2.57 20.77 -15.99
CA TRP A 218 2.68 19.54 -15.21
C TRP A 218 3.93 19.54 -14.31
N ALA A 219 5.06 20.05 -14.81
CA ALA A 219 6.32 20.04 -14.07
C ALA A 219 6.45 21.25 -13.13
N PRO A 220 6.83 21.05 -11.85
CA PRO A 220 7.08 22.16 -10.93
C PRO A 220 8.29 22.98 -11.40
N ARG A 221 8.10 24.28 -11.65
CA ARG A 221 9.16 25.21 -12.06
C ARG A 221 8.88 26.61 -11.50
N ALA A 222 9.95 27.30 -11.07
CA ALA A 222 9.96 28.71 -10.71
C ALA A 222 8.83 29.16 -9.73
N GLY A 223 8.71 28.50 -8.58
CA GLY A 223 7.74 28.88 -7.54
C GLY A 223 6.28 28.48 -7.79
N PHE A 224 5.96 27.94 -8.98
CA PHE A 224 4.70 27.25 -9.24
C PHE A 224 4.86 25.76 -8.90
N SER A 225 4.04 25.25 -7.99
CA SER A 225 4.10 23.83 -7.57
C SER A 225 3.64 22.83 -8.64
N GLY A 226 3.14 23.30 -9.79
CA GLY A 226 2.73 22.41 -10.88
C GLY A 226 1.39 21.74 -10.62
N LEU A 227 0.72 21.32 -11.70
CA LEU A 227 -0.50 20.51 -11.61
C LEU A 227 -0.25 19.15 -10.96
N ALA A 228 0.97 18.62 -11.07
CA ALA A 228 1.38 17.37 -10.45
C ALA A 228 1.27 17.41 -8.92
N GLN A 229 1.68 18.51 -8.28
CA GLN A 229 1.60 18.64 -6.82
C GLN A 229 0.16 18.85 -6.34
N LEU A 230 -0.70 19.50 -7.13
CA LEU A 230 -2.14 19.57 -6.84
C LEU A 230 -2.80 18.19 -6.96
N TRP A 231 -2.43 17.41 -7.97
CA TRP A 231 -2.89 16.04 -8.15
C TRP A 231 -2.40 15.11 -7.03
N GLU A 232 -1.13 15.22 -6.66
CA GLU A 232 -0.53 14.52 -5.52
C GLU A 232 -1.25 14.90 -4.23
N LYS A 233 -1.46 16.20 -3.97
CA LYS A 233 -2.23 16.68 -2.83
C LYS A 233 -3.66 16.15 -2.84
N TYR A 234 -4.33 16.09 -3.99
CA TYR A 234 -5.70 15.55 -4.08
C TYR A 234 -5.74 14.03 -3.81
N ILE A 235 -4.75 13.28 -4.28
CA ILE A 235 -4.61 11.86 -3.98
C ILE A 235 -4.22 11.63 -2.51
N LEU A 236 -3.35 12.48 -1.95
CA LEU A 236 -2.89 12.39 -0.56
C LEU A 236 -3.88 12.99 0.46
N ASP A 237 -4.78 13.90 0.08
CA ASP A 237 -5.81 14.45 0.98
C ASP A 237 -6.88 13.39 1.31
N ILE A 238 -6.97 12.31 0.53
CA ILE A 238 -7.66 11.07 0.96
C ILE A 238 -6.95 10.46 2.19
N GLY A 239 -5.67 10.75 2.40
CA GLY A 239 -4.81 10.36 3.53
C GLY A 239 -4.89 11.26 4.77
N GLY A 240 -5.33 12.52 4.65
CA GLY A 240 -5.32 13.48 5.77
C GLY A 240 -6.09 13.02 7.02
N PRO A 241 -7.36 12.58 6.90
CA PRO A 241 -8.10 12.01 8.02
C PRO A 241 -7.47 10.73 8.59
N PHE A 242 -6.75 9.97 7.76
CA PHE A 242 -6.06 8.74 8.18
C PHE A 242 -4.78 9.03 8.95
N GLU A 243 -3.97 9.98 8.51
CA GLU A 243 -2.77 10.42 9.22
C GLU A 243 -3.13 11.00 10.58
N GLN A 244 -4.23 11.77 10.66
CA GLN A 244 -4.79 12.25 11.92
C GLN A 244 -5.20 11.10 12.84
N TRP A 245 -5.85 10.07 12.28
CA TRP A 245 -6.19 8.86 13.02
C TRP A 245 -4.97 8.10 13.54
N ILE A 246 -3.96 7.84 12.70
CA ILE A 246 -2.73 7.16 13.13
C ILE A 246 -2.02 7.95 14.22
N THR A 247 -1.93 9.27 14.05
CA THR A 247 -1.33 10.16 15.05
C THR A 247 -2.09 10.09 16.37
N HIS A 248 -3.42 10.11 16.33
CA HIS A 248 -4.26 10.00 17.53
C HIS A 248 -4.06 8.65 18.23
N VAL A 249 -4.08 7.55 17.49
CA VAL A 249 -3.84 6.20 18.06
C VAL A 249 -2.44 6.09 18.66
N ALA A 250 -1.42 6.64 18.01
CA ALA A 250 -0.07 6.69 18.57
C ALA A 250 0.01 7.55 19.84
N THR A 251 -0.76 8.64 19.95
CA THR A 251 -0.82 9.41 21.21
C THR A 251 -1.54 8.66 22.33
N LEU A 252 -2.59 7.89 22.01
CA LEU A 252 -3.27 7.02 22.97
C LEU A 252 -2.35 5.89 23.44
N GLU A 253 -1.54 5.33 22.54
CA GLU A 253 -0.56 4.29 22.86
C GLU A 253 0.49 4.80 23.85
N LYS A 254 1.00 6.03 23.68
CA LYS A 254 1.99 6.61 24.62
C LYS A 254 1.49 6.74 26.06
N ASN A 255 0.19 6.65 26.31
CA ASN A 255 -0.35 6.71 27.66
C ASN A 255 -0.30 5.33 28.35
N THR A 256 0.77 5.09 29.11
CA THR A 256 1.04 3.86 29.87
C THR A 256 -0.08 3.47 30.86
N SER A 257 -0.94 4.41 31.27
CA SER A 257 -2.04 4.14 32.20
C SER A 257 -3.26 3.45 31.58
N LEU A 258 -3.34 3.40 30.24
CA LEU A 258 -4.49 2.83 29.54
C LEU A 258 -4.40 1.30 29.48
N ARG A 259 -5.48 0.63 29.89
CA ARG A 259 -5.61 -0.82 29.70
C ARG A 259 -5.88 -1.15 28.23
N SER A 260 -5.41 -2.30 27.73
CA SER A 260 -5.55 -2.72 26.33
C SER A 260 -7.00 -2.67 25.79
N GLU A 261 -7.99 -3.00 26.61
CA GLU A 261 -9.42 -2.90 26.29
C GLU A 261 -9.87 -1.45 26.07
N ASN A 262 -9.40 -0.53 26.92
CA ASN A 262 -9.71 0.90 26.82
C ASN A 262 -9.00 1.55 25.63
N PHE A 263 -7.79 1.11 25.31
CA PHE A 263 -7.06 1.55 24.12
C PHE A 263 -7.79 1.14 22.83
N LEU A 264 -8.26 -0.11 22.75
CA LEU A 264 -8.97 -0.64 21.59
C LEU A 264 -10.30 0.13 21.38
N SER A 265 -11.11 0.24 22.42
CA SER A 265 -12.40 0.95 22.34
C SER A 265 -12.24 2.44 21.97
N ALA A 266 -11.26 3.15 22.54
CA ALA A 266 -11.00 4.55 22.19
C ALA A 266 -10.57 4.72 20.73
N SER A 267 -9.71 3.81 20.25
CA SER A 267 -9.19 3.83 18.87
C SER A 267 -10.27 3.49 17.84
N LEU A 268 -11.15 2.54 18.16
CA LEU A 268 -12.32 2.16 17.35
C LEU A 268 -13.37 3.29 17.29
N ARG A 269 -13.65 3.94 18.43
CA ARG A 269 -14.55 5.10 18.47
C ARG A 269 -14.04 6.26 17.63
N TYR A 270 -12.73 6.49 17.61
CA TYR A 270 -12.15 7.52 16.72
C TYR A 270 -12.20 7.09 15.24
N LEU A 271 -12.08 5.79 14.96
CA LEU A 271 -12.23 5.26 13.59
C LEU A 271 -13.68 5.40 13.08
N MET A 272 -14.67 5.28 13.97
CA MET A 272 -16.09 5.50 13.67
C MET A 272 -16.43 6.96 13.30
N GLN A 273 -15.58 7.93 13.63
CA GLN A 273 -15.80 9.34 13.24
C GLN A 273 -15.48 9.60 11.76
N GLN A 274 -14.85 8.63 11.08
CA GLN A 274 -14.52 8.75 9.66
C GLN A 274 -15.79 8.64 8.81
N HIS A 275 -16.04 9.62 7.94
CA HIS A 275 -17.28 9.77 7.16
C HIS A 275 -17.64 8.58 6.24
N TRP A 276 -16.70 7.67 5.98
CA TRP A 276 -16.90 6.52 5.12
C TRP A 276 -17.16 5.21 5.90
N VAL A 277 -16.97 5.21 7.22
CA VAL A 277 -17.16 4.05 8.10
C VAL A 277 -18.59 4.02 8.64
N CYS A 278 -19.25 2.89 8.46
CA CYS A 278 -20.63 2.63 8.87
C CYS A 278 -20.71 1.83 10.18
N GLY A 279 -19.75 0.91 10.39
CA GLY A 279 -19.65 0.15 11.62
C GLY A 279 -18.36 -0.65 11.71
N ILE A 280 -18.04 -1.12 12.90
CA ILE A 280 -16.87 -1.96 13.16
C ILE A 280 -17.27 -3.06 14.14
N THR A 281 -16.82 -4.28 13.86
CA THR A 281 -16.96 -5.41 14.79
C THR A 281 -15.58 -5.92 15.12
N TRP A 282 -15.31 -6.07 16.41
CA TRP A 282 -14.06 -6.61 16.92
C TRP A 282 -14.31 -7.85 17.75
N LYS A 283 -13.37 -8.78 17.68
CA LYS A 283 -13.35 -9.96 18.54
C LYS A 283 -11.92 -10.18 19.02
N THR A 284 -11.75 -10.12 20.32
CA THR A 284 -10.52 -10.48 21.03
C THR A 284 -10.69 -11.87 21.67
N LEU A 285 -9.66 -12.36 22.35
CA LEU A 285 -9.71 -13.61 23.11
C LEU A 285 -10.68 -13.54 24.30
N SER A 286 -10.89 -12.36 24.89
CA SER A 286 -11.70 -12.18 26.11
C SER A 286 -13.01 -11.42 25.90
N ASP A 287 -13.10 -10.62 24.84
CA ASP A 287 -14.22 -9.70 24.62
C ASP A 287 -14.58 -9.60 23.12
N ALA A 288 -15.86 -9.38 22.82
CA ALA A 288 -16.36 -9.21 21.47
C ALA A 288 -17.42 -8.10 21.46
N GLY A 289 -17.32 -7.20 20.50
CA GLY A 289 -18.21 -6.05 20.43
C GLY A 289 -18.47 -5.59 19.00
N THR A 290 -19.55 -4.82 18.86
CA THR A 290 -20.00 -4.24 17.60
C THR A 290 -20.39 -2.80 17.86
N GLU A 291 -19.82 -1.86 17.10
CA GLU A 291 -20.14 -0.43 17.18
C GLU A 291 -20.53 0.05 15.79
N GLY A 292 -21.73 0.63 15.64
CA GLY A 292 -22.29 1.06 14.35
C GLY A 292 -23.17 0.01 13.64
N GLU A 293 -23.36 0.19 12.34
CA GLU A 293 -24.23 -0.63 11.51
C GLU A 293 -23.46 -1.64 10.63
N ILE A 294 -24.08 -2.78 10.36
CA ILE A 294 -23.49 -3.86 9.54
C ILE A 294 -23.89 -3.63 8.07
N SER A 295 -22.89 -3.45 7.21
CA SER A 295 -23.06 -3.25 5.76
C SER A 295 -22.63 -4.50 4.97
N SER A 296 -23.04 -4.59 3.71
CA SER A 296 -22.53 -5.62 2.78
C SER A 296 -21.09 -5.33 2.33
N TYR A 297 -20.62 -4.08 2.48
CA TYR A 297 -19.28 -3.65 2.08
C TYR A 297 -18.33 -3.76 3.28
N GLN A 298 -17.54 -4.83 3.34
CA GLN A 298 -16.72 -5.15 4.51
C GLN A 298 -15.23 -5.35 4.17
N VAL A 299 -14.36 -4.90 5.07
CA VAL A 299 -12.91 -5.16 5.06
C VAL A 299 -12.54 -5.92 6.32
N LYS A 300 -11.89 -7.08 6.16
CA LYS A 300 -11.55 -7.97 7.27
C LYS A 300 -10.04 -8.09 7.46
N ILE A 301 -9.62 -8.10 8.71
CA ILE A 301 -8.31 -8.57 9.15
C ILE A 301 -8.53 -9.64 10.20
N ASN A 302 -7.86 -10.77 9.99
CA ASN A 302 -7.84 -11.89 10.90
C ASN A 302 -6.43 -12.01 11.46
N ASP A 303 -6.33 -11.86 12.76
CA ASP A 303 -5.10 -12.01 13.53
C ASP A 303 -5.40 -12.91 14.75
N GLU A 304 -4.38 -13.61 15.26
CA GLU A 304 -4.57 -14.60 16.35
C GLU A 304 -5.13 -13.96 17.63
N GLU A 305 -4.78 -12.71 17.93
CA GLU A 305 -5.20 -12.02 19.15
C GLU A 305 -6.38 -11.06 18.93
N LEU A 306 -6.62 -10.62 17.68
CA LEU A 306 -7.63 -9.62 17.34
C LEU A 306 -8.21 -9.83 15.94
N GLN A 307 -9.52 -10.07 15.86
CA GLN A 307 -10.25 -10.09 14.59
C GLN A 307 -11.03 -8.79 14.43
N LEU A 308 -10.82 -8.10 13.30
CA LEU A 308 -11.50 -6.85 12.97
C LEU A 308 -12.25 -6.98 11.65
N THR A 309 -13.51 -6.56 11.66
CA THR A 309 -14.29 -6.34 10.44
C THR A 309 -14.81 -4.92 10.43
N LEU A 310 -14.43 -4.15 9.41
CA LEU A 310 -14.88 -2.80 9.17
C LEU A 310 -15.96 -2.81 8.10
N TYR A 311 -17.05 -2.08 8.32
CA TYR A 311 -18.18 -1.89 7.43
C TYR A 311 -18.21 -0.47 6.89
N ALA A 312 -18.40 -0.31 5.58
CA ALA A 312 -18.45 0.99 4.89
C ALA A 312 -19.83 1.29 4.30
N TYR A 313 -20.17 2.58 4.14
CA TYR A 313 -21.42 3.02 3.52
C TYR A 313 -21.48 2.73 2.01
N THR A 314 -20.33 2.73 1.34
CA THR A 314 -20.22 2.57 -0.12
C THR A 314 -19.31 1.40 -0.50
N PRO A 315 -19.42 0.85 -1.72
CA PRO A 315 -18.50 -0.16 -2.22
C PRO A 315 -17.04 0.29 -2.08
N VAL A 316 -16.23 -0.55 -1.43
CA VAL A 316 -14.82 -0.23 -1.15
C VAL A 316 -13.99 -0.52 -2.40
N GLY A 317 -13.53 0.54 -3.08
CA GLY A 317 -12.64 0.41 -4.25
C GLY A 317 -11.25 -0.15 -3.87
N PRO A 318 -10.42 -0.61 -4.85
CA PRO A 318 -9.13 -1.24 -4.58
C PRO A 318 -8.18 -0.41 -3.71
N SER A 319 -8.15 0.91 -3.93
CA SER A 319 -7.35 1.84 -3.14
C SER A 319 -7.87 1.95 -1.69
N LEU A 320 -9.17 2.19 -1.50
CA LEU A 320 -9.76 2.27 -0.16
C LEU A 320 -9.63 0.94 0.61
N MET A 321 -9.68 -0.19 -0.10
CA MET A 321 -9.49 -1.51 0.50
C MET A 321 -8.06 -1.70 1.02
N LEU A 322 -7.05 -1.25 0.26
CA LEU A 322 -5.66 -1.28 0.69
C LEU A 322 -5.45 -0.38 1.92
N HIS A 323 -5.97 0.85 1.88
CA HIS A 323 -5.86 1.81 2.98
C HIS A 323 -6.59 1.31 4.25
N ALA A 324 -7.81 0.78 4.11
CA ALA A 324 -8.56 0.21 5.23
C ALA A 324 -7.83 -0.99 5.85
N LYS A 325 -7.23 -1.87 5.04
CA LYS A 325 -6.37 -2.94 5.56
C LYS A 325 -5.17 -2.38 6.31
N LEU A 326 -4.50 -1.37 5.78
CA LEU A 326 -3.33 -0.78 6.44
C LEU A 326 -3.70 -0.19 7.81
N LEU A 327 -4.83 0.52 7.92
CA LEU A 327 -5.35 1.04 9.19
C LEU A 327 -5.62 -0.07 10.21
N LEU A 328 -6.35 -1.10 9.79
CA LEU A 328 -6.66 -2.24 10.67
C LEU A 328 -5.39 -2.97 11.09
N SER A 329 -4.39 -3.09 10.20
CA SER A 329 -3.10 -3.70 10.52
C SER A 329 -2.33 -2.87 11.55
N VAL A 330 -2.31 -1.55 11.40
CA VAL A 330 -1.66 -0.64 12.35
C VAL A 330 -2.37 -0.70 13.72
N LEU A 331 -3.70 -0.73 13.75
CA LEU A 331 -4.45 -0.91 14.99
C LEU A 331 -4.09 -2.23 15.69
N THR A 332 -4.05 -3.32 14.92
CA THR A 332 -3.70 -4.65 15.42
C THR A 332 -2.28 -4.68 15.97
N PHE A 333 -1.34 -4.02 15.29
CA PHE A 333 0.03 -3.89 15.76
C PHE A 333 0.14 -3.15 17.10
N TYR A 334 -0.52 -2.00 17.25
CA TYR A 334 -0.49 -1.26 18.51
C TYR A 334 -1.22 -1.97 19.65
N TYR A 335 -2.33 -2.66 19.36
CA TYR A 335 -3.05 -3.46 20.34
C TYR A 335 -2.17 -4.61 20.89
N ARG A 336 -1.45 -5.32 20.01
CA ARG A 336 -0.48 -6.35 20.41
C ARG A 336 0.64 -5.79 21.26
N ALA A 337 1.21 -4.65 20.87
CA ALA A 337 2.25 -4.00 21.66
C ALA A 337 1.75 -3.68 23.08
N LYS A 338 0.51 -3.22 23.22
CA LYS A 338 -0.11 -2.98 24.53
C LYS A 338 -0.36 -4.24 25.34
N LEU A 339 -0.79 -5.33 24.72
CA LEU A 339 -0.93 -6.62 25.41
C LEU A 339 0.43 -7.11 25.95
N GLN A 340 1.48 -7.02 25.14
CA GLN A 340 2.83 -7.40 25.53
C GLN A 340 3.36 -6.53 26.68
N GLU A 341 3.16 -5.22 26.61
CA GLU A 341 3.54 -4.29 27.68
C GLU A 341 2.86 -4.66 29.00
N GLN A 342 1.55 -4.91 28.99
CA GLN A 342 0.81 -5.34 30.19
C GLN A 342 1.32 -6.65 30.76
N GLN A 343 1.65 -7.61 29.88
CA GLN A 343 2.18 -8.90 30.31
C GLN A 343 3.55 -8.75 30.96
N LEU A 344 4.44 -7.92 30.39
CA LEU A 344 5.75 -7.62 30.95
C LEU A 344 5.65 -6.92 32.31
N ILE A 345 4.76 -5.93 32.45
CA ILE A 345 4.51 -5.25 33.73
C ILE A 345 4.02 -6.26 34.78
N LYS A 346 3.08 -7.14 34.42
CA LYS A 346 2.56 -8.17 35.33
C LYS A 346 3.64 -9.17 35.74
N GLN A 347 4.48 -9.60 34.81
CA GLN A 347 5.59 -10.52 35.08
C GLN A 347 6.63 -9.89 35.99
N ALA A 348 7.06 -8.65 35.70
CA ALA A 348 8.00 -7.91 36.52
C ALA A 348 7.47 -7.71 37.95
N HIS A 349 6.18 -7.36 38.09
CA HIS A 349 5.54 -7.23 39.39
C HIS A 349 5.50 -8.56 40.17
N MET A 350 5.14 -9.67 39.52
CA MET A 350 5.18 -10.99 40.16
C MET A 350 6.59 -11.39 40.56
N GLN A 351 7.59 -11.13 39.72
CA GLN A 351 8.99 -11.42 40.01
C GLN A 351 9.51 -10.60 41.19
N ALA A 352 9.16 -9.32 41.26
CA ALA A 352 9.49 -8.46 42.40
C ALA A 352 8.86 -8.96 43.70
N ILE A 353 7.61 -9.45 43.66
CA ILE A 353 6.96 -10.09 44.82
C ILE A 353 7.70 -11.36 45.23
N TYR A 354 8.04 -12.24 44.28
CA TYR A 354 8.74 -13.49 44.58
C TYR A 354 10.15 -13.26 45.13
N GLU A 355 10.90 -12.33 44.57
CA GLU A 355 12.24 -11.97 45.04
C GLU A 355 12.19 -11.37 46.45
N THR A 356 11.26 -10.44 46.68
CA THR A 356 11.04 -9.84 48.00
C THR A 356 10.58 -10.90 49.00
N GLY A 357 9.67 -11.78 48.62
CA GLY A 357 9.18 -12.89 49.46
C GLY A 357 10.28 -13.89 49.82
N SER A 358 11.12 -14.26 48.85
CA SER A 358 12.29 -15.13 49.08
C SER A 358 13.29 -14.50 50.03
N LYS A 359 13.65 -13.23 49.79
CA LYS A 359 14.58 -12.46 50.63
C LYS A 359 14.03 -12.29 52.05
N LEU A 360 12.73 -12.00 52.18
CA LEU A 360 12.05 -11.88 53.46
C LEU A 360 12.04 -13.22 54.22
N THR A 361 11.77 -14.33 53.53
CA THR A 361 11.77 -15.67 54.12
C THR A 361 13.16 -16.05 54.64
N HIS A 362 14.19 -15.72 53.88
CA HIS A 362 15.58 -15.88 54.29
C HIS A 362 15.91 -15.05 55.54
N ASP A 363 15.50 -13.77 55.57
CA ASP A 363 15.71 -12.88 56.72
C ASP A 363 14.98 -13.39 57.98
N MET A 364 13.74 -13.90 57.85
CA MET A 364 13.02 -14.53 58.98
C MET A 364 13.72 -15.79 59.49
N LYS A 365 14.22 -16.66 58.60
CA LYS A 365 14.97 -17.85 59.00
C LYS A 365 16.21 -17.48 59.80
N ASN A 366 16.93 -16.44 59.39
CA ASN A 366 18.15 -15.99 60.07
C ASN A 366 17.85 -15.44 61.48
N ILE A 367 16.72 -14.74 61.64
CA ILE A 367 16.26 -14.29 62.96
C ILE A 367 15.93 -15.50 63.84
N LEU A 368 15.15 -16.45 63.34
CA LEU A 368 14.79 -17.68 64.05
C LEU A 368 16.02 -18.49 64.47
N GLN A 369 16.97 -18.70 63.56
CA GLN A 369 18.22 -19.40 63.85
C GLN A 369 19.03 -18.67 64.92
N SER A 370 19.16 -17.34 64.82
CA SER A 370 19.86 -16.55 65.82
C SER A 370 19.20 -16.67 67.20
N THR A 371 17.86 -16.62 67.28
CA THR A 371 17.14 -16.83 68.54
C THR A 371 17.26 -18.25 69.10
N GLN A 372 17.31 -19.27 68.24
CA GLN A 372 17.51 -20.66 68.65
C GLN A 372 18.92 -20.87 69.22
N THR A 373 19.96 -20.37 68.54
CA THR A 373 21.34 -20.39 69.02
C THR A 373 21.45 -19.65 70.37
N MET A 374 20.78 -18.51 70.51
CA MET A 374 20.74 -17.74 71.76
C MET A 374 20.13 -18.55 72.91
N THR A 375 19.00 -19.20 72.64
CA THR A 375 18.29 -20.04 73.61
C THR A 375 19.13 -21.24 74.02
N GLN A 376 19.88 -21.81 73.07
CA GLN A 376 20.78 -22.93 73.31
C GLN A 376 21.97 -22.54 74.19
N ILE A 377 22.58 -21.37 73.96
CA ILE A 377 23.67 -20.81 74.80
C ILE A 377 23.19 -20.54 76.24
N ILE A 378 21.95 -20.05 76.41
CA ILE A 378 21.36 -19.80 77.74
C ILE A 378 21.08 -21.09 78.51
N ASN A 379 20.80 -22.20 77.80
CA ASN A 379 20.48 -23.50 78.39
C ASN A 379 21.71 -24.39 78.60
N ASP A 380 22.91 -23.93 78.24
CA ASP A 380 24.14 -24.70 78.37
C ASP A 380 24.72 -24.56 79.79
N ASN A 381 24.83 -25.69 80.51
CA ASN A 381 25.11 -25.70 81.95
C ASN A 381 26.60 -25.51 82.31
N ASP A 382 27.49 -25.50 81.32
CA ASP A 382 28.96 -25.40 81.47
C ASP A 382 29.52 -23.98 81.28
N SER A 383 28.67 -22.98 81.01
CA SER A 383 29.10 -21.61 80.67
C SER A 383 29.03 -20.66 81.88
N GLU A 384 30.02 -19.79 82.07
CA GLU A 384 29.99 -18.78 83.13
C GLU A 384 28.83 -17.78 82.89
N MET A 385 28.01 -17.54 83.93
CA MET A 385 26.84 -16.63 83.90
C MET A 385 27.19 -15.24 83.31
N GLN A 386 28.43 -14.79 83.49
CA GLN A 386 28.94 -13.53 82.97
C GLN A 386 29.06 -13.51 81.44
N GLU A 387 29.52 -14.61 80.81
CA GLU A 387 29.67 -14.71 79.35
C GLU A 387 28.31 -14.77 78.65
N ILE A 388 27.34 -15.49 79.25
CA ILE A 388 25.95 -15.56 78.74
C ILE A 388 25.31 -14.16 78.73
N ILE A 389 25.51 -13.38 79.79
CA ILE A 389 24.98 -12.02 79.92
C ILE A 389 25.63 -11.06 78.91
N ASP A 390 26.93 -11.17 78.66
CA ASP A 390 27.63 -10.33 77.68
C ASP A 390 27.22 -10.64 76.24
N VAL A 391 27.02 -11.91 75.90
CA VAL A 391 26.49 -12.32 74.60
C VAL A 391 25.05 -11.80 74.42
N LEU A 392 24.19 -11.91 75.45
CA LEU A 392 22.83 -11.34 75.45
C LEU A 392 22.80 -9.83 75.25
N LYS A 393 23.63 -9.09 75.98
CA LYS A 393 23.73 -7.63 75.84
C LYS A 393 24.17 -7.20 74.44
N LYS A 394 25.00 -8.01 73.77
CA LYS A 394 25.51 -7.70 72.43
C LYS A 394 24.56 -8.11 71.30
N GLN A 395 23.82 -9.22 71.44
CA GLN A 395 22.99 -9.79 70.37
C GLN A 395 21.54 -9.29 70.36
N MET A 396 20.96 -8.95 71.53
CA MET A 396 19.58 -8.44 71.61
C MET A 396 19.34 -7.13 70.83
N PRO A 397 20.25 -6.14 70.84
CA PRO A 397 20.11 -4.93 70.02
C PRO A 397 20.11 -5.26 68.51
N LEU A 398 20.99 -6.16 68.09
CA LEU A 398 21.14 -6.57 66.68
C LEU A 398 19.90 -7.33 66.16
N LEU A 399 19.27 -8.15 67.01
CA LEU A 399 18.00 -8.80 66.70
C LEU A 399 16.85 -7.80 66.61
N THR A 400 16.82 -6.81 67.50
CA THR A 400 15.78 -5.77 67.52
C THR A 400 15.88 -4.90 66.25
N GLU A 401 17.10 -4.52 65.85
CA GLU A 401 17.35 -3.78 64.62
C GLU A 401 16.96 -4.58 63.38
N ARG A 402 17.34 -5.86 63.30
CA ARG A 402 16.95 -6.74 62.20
C ARG A 402 15.44 -6.94 62.12
N LEU A 403 14.76 -7.20 63.24
CA LEU A 403 13.30 -7.31 63.29
C LEU A 403 12.61 -6.05 62.80
N ASN A 404 13.08 -4.87 63.22
CA ASN A 404 12.54 -3.59 62.75
C ASN A 404 12.74 -3.41 61.24
N LEU A 405 13.91 -3.71 60.70
CA LEU A 405 14.17 -3.64 59.26
C LEU A 405 13.32 -4.63 58.46
N THR A 406 13.13 -5.85 58.97
CA THR A 406 12.23 -6.85 58.36
C THR A 406 10.77 -6.40 58.41
N LEU A 407 10.36 -5.74 59.50
CA LEU A 407 9.00 -5.25 59.70
C LEU A 407 8.68 -3.99 58.89
N GLU A 408 9.65 -3.08 58.70
CA GLU A 408 9.53 -1.95 57.76
C GLU A 408 9.36 -2.42 56.31
N LYS A 409 10.17 -3.41 55.88
CA LYS A 409 10.02 -4.02 54.54
C LYS A 409 8.65 -4.66 54.33
N LEU A 410 8.02 -5.17 55.39
CA LEU A 410 6.66 -5.74 55.37
C LEU A 410 5.57 -4.67 55.34
N ARG A 411 5.78 -3.54 56.02
CA ARG A 411 4.78 -2.46 56.14
C ARG A 411 4.62 -1.63 54.86
N ALA A 412 5.59 -1.62 53.96
CA ALA A 412 5.52 -0.86 52.71
C ALA A 412 6.13 -1.60 51.51
N PRO A 413 5.43 -2.58 50.90
CA PRO A 413 5.88 -3.22 49.67
C PRO A 413 5.87 -2.29 48.44
N HIS A 414 5.42 -1.03 48.58
CA HIS A 414 5.21 -0.09 47.48
C HIS A 414 6.35 0.93 47.26
N ASN A 415 7.41 0.90 48.08
CA ASN A 415 8.54 1.82 47.95
C ASN A 415 9.68 1.28 47.08
N THR A 416 9.46 0.20 46.33
CA THR A 416 10.43 -0.27 45.32
C THR A 416 10.34 0.54 44.02
N ASP A 417 9.29 1.34 43.84
CA ASP A 417 9.16 2.28 42.70
C ASP A 417 10.14 3.48 42.78
N LEU A 418 10.86 3.63 43.89
CA LEU A 418 11.97 4.58 44.01
C LEU A 418 13.30 4.05 43.43
N VAL A 419 13.40 2.77 43.07
CA VAL A 419 14.63 2.21 42.47
C VAL A 419 14.86 2.69 41.03
N THR A 420 13.86 3.30 40.38
CA THR A 420 14.04 4.00 39.10
C THR A 420 14.34 5.50 39.21
N LYS A 421 14.41 6.05 40.43
CA LYS A 421 15.10 7.32 40.70
C LYS A 421 16.36 6.99 41.49
N SER A 422 17.44 6.69 40.76
CA SER A 422 18.81 6.71 41.28
C SER A 422 18.91 7.74 42.40
N LEU A 423 19.19 7.32 43.63
CA LEU A 423 19.53 8.22 44.73
C LEU A 423 20.79 9.00 44.32
N THR A 424 20.60 10.14 43.65
CA THR A 424 21.68 11.05 43.30
C THR A 424 22.06 11.84 44.54
N GLY A 425 23.35 11.91 44.83
CA GLY A 425 23.87 12.81 45.85
C GLY A 425 25.29 13.27 45.52
N SER A 426 25.79 14.22 46.32
CA SER A 426 27.07 14.89 46.08
C SER A 426 28.24 13.90 46.08
N LEU A 427 29.03 13.91 45.00
CA LEU A 427 30.25 13.11 44.88
C LEU A 427 31.25 13.44 46.01
N LEU A 428 31.35 14.70 46.41
CA LEU A 428 32.20 15.12 47.52
C LEU A 428 31.73 14.57 48.88
N GLN A 429 30.42 14.53 49.13
CA GLN A 429 29.89 13.94 50.36
C GLN A 429 30.13 12.43 50.43
N TRP A 430 29.91 11.72 49.32
CA TRP A 430 30.21 10.31 49.22
C TRP A 430 31.70 10.02 49.43
N TRP A 431 32.59 10.79 48.79
CA TRP A 431 34.04 10.64 48.91
C TRP A 431 34.54 10.82 50.35
N ASN A 432 34.02 11.85 51.04
CA ASN A 432 34.36 12.10 52.43
C ASN A 432 33.87 10.99 53.36
N GLN A 433 32.66 10.46 53.14
CA GLN A 433 32.16 9.31 53.90
C GLN A 433 33.02 8.07 53.66
N LEU A 434 33.47 7.83 52.43
CA LEU A 434 34.33 6.71 52.11
C LEU A 434 35.67 6.83 52.85
N GLN A 435 36.33 7.99 52.79
CA GLN A 435 37.58 8.22 53.54
C GLN A 435 37.37 8.03 55.05
N SER A 436 36.26 8.51 55.60
CA SER A 436 35.91 8.34 57.02
C SER A 436 35.69 6.87 57.42
N ARG A 437 35.28 5.98 56.51
CA ARG A 437 35.09 4.55 56.83
C ARG A 437 36.42 3.79 56.94
N TYR A 438 37.49 4.31 56.34
CA TYR A 438 38.81 3.68 56.34
C TYR A 438 39.82 4.41 57.25
N THR A 439 39.37 5.35 58.07
CA THR A 439 40.21 5.99 59.10
C THR A 439 40.73 4.93 60.08
N GLY A 440 42.06 4.85 60.20
CA GLY A 440 42.76 3.86 61.03
C GLY A 440 43.41 2.71 60.24
N ARG A 441 43.23 2.65 58.92
CA ARG A 441 44.03 1.79 58.01
C ARG A 441 45.04 2.64 57.26
N HIS A 442 46.27 2.17 57.08
CA HIS A 442 47.34 2.86 56.33
C HIS A 442 47.04 2.88 54.82
N ILE A 443 45.98 3.60 54.41
CA ILE A 443 45.55 3.74 53.02
C ILE A 443 45.61 5.23 52.69
N GLU A 444 46.44 5.59 51.70
CA GLU A 444 46.50 6.95 51.16
C GLU A 444 45.43 7.14 50.09
N PHE A 445 44.54 8.11 50.30
CA PHE A 445 43.51 8.50 49.34
C PHE A 445 44.01 9.69 48.52
N THR A 446 43.98 9.59 47.19
CA THR A 446 44.27 10.70 46.27
C THR A 446 43.07 10.94 45.35
N SER A 447 42.69 12.21 45.16
CA SER A 447 41.62 12.62 44.25
C SER A 447 42.05 13.81 43.40
N GLN A 448 41.77 13.77 42.11
CA GLN A 448 41.80 14.94 41.22
C GLN A 448 40.37 15.20 40.73
N THR A 449 39.61 15.98 41.50
CA THR A 449 38.23 16.34 41.16
C THR A 449 38.08 17.86 41.23
N ILE A 450 37.55 18.45 40.15
CA ILE A 450 37.51 19.91 39.96
C ILE A 450 36.10 20.49 40.23
N HIS A 451 35.04 19.68 40.19
CA HIS A 451 33.66 20.11 40.46
C HIS A 451 32.83 19.07 41.21
N ASP A 452 31.95 19.54 42.11
CA ASP A 452 30.95 18.68 42.77
C ASP A 452 29.84 18.31 41.80
N THR A 453 29.62 17.02 41.59
CA THR A 453 28.63 16.52 40.63
C THR A 453 27.72 15.53 41.35
N GLU A 454 26.43 15.54 41.01
CA GLU A 454 25.49 14.54 41.53
C GLU A 454 25.80 13.18 40.90
N ILE A 455 26.09 12.18 41.76
CA ILE A 455 26.34 10.80 41.35
C ILE A 455 25.27 9.86 41.90
N PRO A 456 24.92 8.79 41.16
CA PRO A 456 24.07 7.69 41.65
C PRO A 456 24.75 6.93 42.81
N ILE A 457 24.48 7.32 44.05
CA ILE A 457 25.18 6.79 45.24
C ILE A 457 25.00 5.26 45.34
N ASP A 458 23.83 4.74 44.97
CA ASP A 458 23.50 3.31 45.05
C ASP A 458 24.43 2.41 44.22
N ILE A 459 24.96 2.90 43.09
CA ILE A 459 25.89 2.14 42.24
C ILE A 459 27.31 2.15 42.84
N PHE A 460 27.69 3.27 43.48
CA PHE A 460 29.04 3.47 44.00
C PHE A 460 29.23 2.97 45.44
N THR A 461 28.16 2.67 46.17
CA THR A 461 28.22 2.16 47.56
C THR A 461 27.98 0.67 47.71
N THR A 462 27.65 -0.06 46.65
CA THR A 462 27.60 -1.53 46.68
C THR A 462 29.00 -2.13 46.73
N VAL A 463 29.51 -2.32 47.94
CA VAL A 463 30.54 -3.33 48.31
C VAL A 463 30.09 -4.03 49.57
#